data_AF-A0A250JYN0-F1
#
_entry.id   AF-A0A250JYN0-F1
#
_cell.length_a   1.000
_cell.length_b   1.000
_cell.length_c   1.000
_cell.angle_alpha   90.00
_cell.angle_beta   90.00
_cell.angle_gamma   90.00
#
_symmetry.space_group_name_H-M   'P 1'
#
loop_
_entity.id
_entity.type
_entity.pdbx_description
1 polymer ?
#
loop_
_entity_poly.entity_id
_entity_poly.type
_entity_poly.pdbx_seq_one_letter_code
_entity_poly.pdbx_strand_id
1 'polypeptide(L)'
;MAQAARTDIEMKRSFGVGGAVVLGALMLGTGCSKNVEAAADSGASTGDVAEYYPLAVGNRWTYRLNGREDKEVTVEILKEEAGVFHDNQGGQLFLDGYGLRDPKRYLLRGPLKEGHSWTNVVSVSSTERYRIVQAGESCQTLAGTFPRCVQVEARNRMDAKATMVNTMTFAPGVGMVRIETVVEANGQLVPQTLLELTAWQLRDGAAPPSG
;
A
#
# COMPACT_ATOMS: atom_id res chain seq x y z
N MET A 1 5.27 -38.77 35.45
CA MET A 1 4.04 -39.04 36.24
C MET A 1 3.82 -37.83 37.12
N ALA A 2 2.91 -36.93 36.71
CA ALA A 2 1.56 -36.77 37.30
C ALA A 2 1.62 -35.89 38.57
N GLN A 3 0.78 -34.88 38.83
CA GLN A 3 -0.53 -34.53 38.29
C GLN A 3 -0.88 -33.09 38.72
N ALA A 4 -1.65 -32.39 37.91
CA ALA A 4 -2.29 -31.12 38.25
C ALA A 4 -3.55 -31.32 39.12
N ALA A 5 -3.88 -30.34 39.96
CA ALA A 5 -5.21 -30.14 40.55
C ALA A 5 -5.38 -28.63 40.82
N ARG A 6 -6.23 -27.91 40.07
CA ARG A 6 -7.69 -27.79 40.11
C ARG A 6 -8.19 -26.74 41.12
N THR A 7 -8.86 -25.77 40.51
CA THR A 7 -9.77 -24.71 41.00
C THR A 7 -10.85 -25.20 41.94
N ASP A 8 -11.19 -24.36 42.92
CA ASP A 8 -12.49 -24.40 43.62
C ASP A 8 -13.29 -23.12 43.37
N ILE A 9 -14.54 -23.36 43.01
CA ILE A 9 -15.63 -22.43 42.73
C ILE A 9 -16.44 -22.32 44.03
N GLU A 10 -16.61 -21.11 44.56
CA GLU A 10 -17.60 -20.89 45.63
C GLU A 10 -18.87 -20.26 45.05
N MET A 11 -19.94 -21.05 45.12
CA MET A 11 -21.30 -20.69 44.71
C MET A 11 -22.14 -20.51 45.97
N LYS A 12 -22.68 -19.31 46.19
CA LYS A 12 -23.75 -19.09 47.19
C LYS A 12 -25.06 -18.76 46.48
N ARG A 13 -26.02 -19.67 46.63
CA ARG A 13 -27.46 -19.45 46.43
C ARG A 13 -28.06 -19.00 47.76
N SER A 14 -29.01 -18.06 47.73
CA SER A 14 -30.28 -18.26 48.47
C SER A 14 -31.37 -17.32 47.98
N PHE A 15 -32.58 -17.76 48.28
CA PHE A 15 -33.91 -17.44 47.76
C PHE A 15 -34.56 -16.20 48.38
N GLY A 16 -35.57 -15.65 47.67
CA GLY A 16 -36.60 -14.79 48.26
C GLY A 16 -37.71 -14.48 47.25
N VAL A 17 -38.89 -15.07 47.46
CA VAL A 17 -40.13 -14.89 46.69
C VAL A 17 -41.05 -13.89 47.40
N GLY A 18 -41.83 -13.13 46.62
CA GLY A 18 -43.00 -12.34 47.07
C GLY A 18 -42.85 -10.88 46.63
N GLY A 19 -43.81 -10.19 46.04
CA GLY A 19 -45.25 -10.37 45.81
C GLY A 19 -45.75 -9.03 45.24
N ALA A 20 -46.82 -9.06 44.46
CA ALA A 20 -47.32 -8.02 43.56
C ALA A 20 -47.65 -6.64 44.19
N VAL A 21 -47.61 -5.56 43.37
CA VAL A 21 -48.79 -4.78 42.88
C VAL A 21 -48.35 -3.48 42.17
N VAL A 22 -48.73 -3.40 40.89
CA VAL A 22 -49.17 -2.27 40.03
C VAL A 22 -49.02 -0.81 40.52
N LEU A 23 -48.36 0.05 39.73
CA LEU A 23 -48.97 1.21 39.03
C LEU A 23 -47.93 1.96 38.18
N GLY A 24 -48.39 2.46 37.03
CA GLY A 24 -47.55 2.91 35.92
C GLY A 24 -46.92 4.30 36.04
N ALA A 25 -45.94 4.52 35.17
CA ALA A 25 -45.62 5.81 34.57
C ALA A 25 -44.78 5.55 33.30
N LEU A 26 -45.32 5.93 32.16
CA LEU A 26 -44.57 6.09 30.91
C LEU A 26 -43.46 7.12 31.14
N MET A 27 -42.21 6.70 31.00
CA MET A 27 -41.08 7.60 30.78
C MET A 27 -40.39 7.18 29.49
N LEU A 28 -40.67 7.95 28.45
CA LEU A 28 -39.87 8.05 27.23
C LEU A 28 -38.51 8.62 27.63
N GLY A 29 -37.43 7.86 27.40
CA GLY A 29 -36.09 8.29 27.81
C GLY A 29 -34.99 7.44 27.19
N THR A 30 -34.68 7.75 25.92
CA THR A 30 -33.36 7.64 25.29
C THR A 30 -32.52 6.40 25.63
N GLY A 31 -32.77 5.30 24.92
CA GLY A 31 -31.80 4.22 24.81
C GLY A 31 -30.53 4.71 24.08
N CYS A 32 -29.43 4.86 24.80
CA CYS A 32 -28.10 4.92 24.19
C CYS A 32 -27.69 3.51 23.78
N SER A 33 -28.30 3.01 22.71
CA SER A 33 -27.68 1.96 21.91
C SER A 33 -26.43 2.59 21.32
N LYS A 34 -25.26 2.32 21.91
CA LYS A 34 -23.98 2.54 21.25
C LYS A 34 -23.94 1.58 20.06
N ASN A 35 -24.55 2.00 18.96
CA ASN A 35 -24.13 1.55 17.65
C ASN A 35 -22.69 2.01 17.56
N VAL A 36 -21.76 1.08 17.75
CA VAL A 36 -20.46 1.21 17.12
C VAL A 36 -20.79 1.08 15.64
N GLU A 37 -21.22 2.19 15.05
CA GLU A 37 -21.05 2.43 13.64
C GLU A 37 -19.55 2.20 13.45
N ALA A 38 -19.22 1.01 12.96
CA ALA A 38 -17.95 0.82 12.31
C ALA A 38 -17.90 1.98 11.34
N ALA A 39 -17.07 2.98 11.64
CA ALA A 39 -16.63 3.92 10.64
C ALA A 39 -16.18 3.03 9.51
N ALA A 40 -17.01 2.95 8.47
CA ALA A 40 -16.65 2.35 7.24
C ALA A 40 -15.43 3.19 6.85
N ASP A 41 -14.26 2.62 7.14
CA ASP A 41 -13.00 3.13 6.66
C ASP A 41 -13.29 3.32 5.18
N SER A 42 -13.37 4.58 4.77
CA SER A 42 -13.64 4.99 3.39
C SER A 42 -12.34 4.73 2.62
N GLY A 43 -11.81 3.52 2.82
CA GLY A 43 -10.48 3.07 2.54
C GLY A 43 -10.45 2.71 1.09
N ALA A 44 -9.94 3.67 0.31
CA ALA A 44 -9.55 3.53 -1.07
C ALA A 44 -10.62 2.90 -1.96
N SER A 45 -11.43 3.74 -2.59
CA SER A 45 -11.91 3.36 -3.91
C SER A 45 -10.67 3.08 -4.77
N THR A 46 -10.71 2.00 -5.56
CA THR A 46 -9.67 1.71 -6.57
C THR A 46 -9.35 2.91 -7.46
N GLY A 47 -10.26 3.90 -7.53
CA GLY A 47 -10.15 5.16 -8.23
C GLY A 47 -8.95 6.04 -7.84
N ASP A 48 -8.42 5.95 -6.61
CA ASP A 48 -7.30 6.81 -6.20
C ASP A 48 -5.95 6.22 -6.59
N VAL A 49 -5.74 4.90 -6.46
CA VAL A 49 -4.44 4.27 -6.78
C VAL A 49 -4.27 4.03 -8.27
N ALA A 50 -5.35 3.68 -8.99
CA ALA A 50 -5.30 3.44 -10.43
C ALA A 50 -4.86 4.70 -11.22
N GLU A 51 -5.14 5.89 -10.69
CA GLU A 51 -4.65 7.16 -11.26
C GLU A 51 -3.11 7.20 -11.34
N TYR A 52 -2.41 6.60 -10.38
CA TYR A 52 -0.95 6.69 -10.24
C TYR A 52 -0.18 5.60 -11.00
N TYR A 53 -0.88 4.65 -11.62
CA TYR A 53 -0.28 3.68 -12.51
C TYR A 53 -1.32 3.15 -13.50
N PRO A 54 -1.59 3.89 -14.59
CA PRO A 54 -2.57 3.47 -15.58
C PRO A 54 -2.08 2.22 -16.33
N LEU A 55 -2.63 1.06 -15.97
CA LEU A 55 -2.33 -0.22 -16.62
C LEU A 55 -3.23 -0.43 -17.83
N ALA A 56 -2.64 -0.43 -19.02
CA ALA A 56 -3.29 -0.81 -20.26
C ALA A 56 -2.28 -1.41 -21.23
N VAL A 57 -2.70 -2.39 -22.03
CA VAL A 57 -1.86 -2.99 -23.08
C VAL A 57 -1.41 -1.92 -24.06
N GLY A 58 -0.12 -1.89 -24.35
CA GLY A 58 0.54 -0.90 -25.19
C GLY A 58 0.96 0.38 -24.47
N ASN A 59 0.67 0.55 -23.18
CA ASN A 59 1.29 1.62 -22.39
C ASN A 59 2.79 1.34 -22.25
N ARG A 60 3.60 2.40 -22.34
CA ARG A 60 5.05 2.32 -22.38
C ARG A 60 5.70 3.45 -21.60
N TRP A 61 6.77 3.12 -20.89
CA TRP A 61 7.64 4.06 -20.19
C TRP A 61 9.10 3.78 -20.56
N THR A 62 9.84 4.84 -20.85
CA THR A 62 11.28 4.79 -21.08
C THR A 62 11.98 5.50 -19.93
N TYR A 63 12.98 4.83 -19.37
CA TYR A 63 13.73 5.29 -18.22
C TYR A 63 15.22 5.33 -18.55
N ARG A 64 15.92 6.31 -17.99
CA ARG A 64 17.36 6.25 -17.80
C ARG A 64 17.66 5.48 -16.54
N LEU A 65 18.50 4.46 -16.63
CA LEU A 65 19.04 3.73 -15.49
C LEU A 65 20.51 4.11 -15.33
N ASN A 66 20.88 4.64 -14.17
CA ASN A 66 22.30 4.88 -13.86
C ASN A 66 23.03 3.56 -13.55
N GLY A 67 24.32 3.51 -13.83
CA GLY A 67 25.16 2.33 -13.62
C GLY A 67 26.62 2.60 -13.99
N ARG A 68 27.39 1.54 -14.31
CA ARG A 68 28.72 1.71 -14.93
C ARG A 68 28.65 2.36 -16.31
N GLU A 69 27.55 2.11 -17.02
CA GLU A 69 27.14 2.78 -18.25
C GLU A 69 25.67 3.15 -18.08
N ASP A 70 25.34 4.42 -18.29
CA ASP A 70 23.95 4.86 -18.34
C ASP A 70 23.28 4.14 -19.51
N LYS A 71 22.15 3.49 -19.24
CA LYS A 71 21.36 2.81 -20.27
C LYS A 71 19.91 3.21 -20.22
N GLU A 72 19.28 3.15 -21.38
CA GLU A 72 17.83 3.29 -21.47
C GLU A 72 17.17 1.92 -21.29
N VAL A 73 16.08 1.91 -20.52
CA VAL A 73 15.22 0.76 -20.32
C VAL A 73 13.80 1.17 -20.70
N THR A 74 13.18 0.41 -21.60
CA THR A 74 11.78 0.62 -21.96
C THR A 74 10.93 -0.51 -21.42
N VAL A 75 9.96 -0.16 -20.57
CA VAL A 75 8.93 -1.05 -20.04
C VAL A 75 7.66 -0.83 -20.87
N GLU A 76 7.14 -1.89 -21.45
CA GLU A 76 5.90 -1.88 -22.24
C GLU A 76 4.97 -2.98 -21.78
N ILE A 77 3.70 -2.66 -21.54
CA ILE A 77 2.68 -3.67 -21.24
C ILE A 77 2.30 -4.39 -22.53
N LEU A 78 2.62 -5.68 -22.61
CA LEU A 78 2.43 -6.50 -23.82
C LEU A 78 1.04 -7.14 -23.89
N LYS A 79 0.51 -7.57 -22.75
CA LYS A 79 -0.77 -8.28 -22.66
C LYS A 79 -1.38 -8.17 -21.27
N GLU A 80 -2.68 -8.44 -21.20
CA GLU A 80 -3.43 -8.61 -19.97
C GLU A 80 -4.08 -10.01 -19.99
N GLU A 81 -3.93 -10.75 -18.88
CA GLU A 81 -4.51 -12.08 -18.70
C GLU A 81 -5.11 -12.18 -17.29
N ALA A 82 -6.42 -12.32 -17.20
CA ALA A 82 -7.15 -12.48 -15.94
C ALA A 82 -6.84 -11.40 -14.88
N GLY A 83 -6.75 -10.14 -15.32
CA GLY A 83 -6.43 -8.97 -14.50
C GLY A 83 -4.94 -8.75 -14.25
N VAL A 84 -4.06 -9.59 -14.82
CA VAL A 84 -2.60 -9.46 -14.70
C VAL A 84 -2.03 -8.87 -15.98
N PHE A 85 -1.32 -7.76 -15.85
CA PHE A 85 -0.62 -7.08 -16.92
C PHE A 85 0.82 -7.56 -16.97
N HIS A 86 1.27 -8.02 -18.14
CA HIS A 86 2.61 -8.54 -18.37
C HIS A 86 3.42 -7.55 -19.19
N ASP A 87 4.63 -7.22 -18.75
CA ASP A 87 5.53 -6.31 -19.49
C ASP A 87 6.61 -7.04 -20.30
N ASN A 88 7.30 -6.28 -21.16
CA ASN A 88 8.40 -6.76 -21.99
C ASN A 88 9.71 -7.06 -21.23
N GLN A 89 9.78 -6.74 -19.93
CA GLN A 89 10.87 -7.08 -19.01
C GLN A 89 10.56 -8.34 -18.18
N GLY A 90 9.40 -8.98 -18.40
CA GLY A 90 8.93 -10.14 -17.64
C GLY A 90 8.27 -9.78 -16.31
N GLY A 91 8.03 -8.50 -16.05
CA GLY A 91 7.27 -8.03 -14.91
C GLY A 91 5.77 -8.35 -15.03
N GLN A 92 5.13 -8.43 -13.87
CA GLN A 92 3.70 -8.67 -13.71
C GLN A 92 3.16 -7.62 -12.76
N LEU A 93 2.10 -6.93 -13.19
CA LEU A 93 1.43 -5.91 -12.42
C LEU A 93 -0.07 -6.16 -12.41
N PHE A 94 -0.71 -5.90 -11.29
CA PHE A 94 -2.16 -5.91 -11.20
C PHE A 94 -2.62 -4.90 -10.16
N LEU A 95 -3.86 -4.45 -10.34
CA LEU A 95 -4.55 -3.50 -9.48
C LEU A 95 -5.71 -4.24 -8.82
N ASP A 96 -5.78 -4.17 -7.49
CA ASP A 96 -6.91 -4.68 -6.72
C ASP A 96 -7.51 -3.57 -5.83
N GLY A 97 -8.47 -3.94 -4.98
CA GLY A 97 -9.14 -3.02 -4.06
C GLY A 97 -8.22 -2.23 -3.13
N TYR A 98 -6.97 -2.67 -2.93
CA TYR A 98 -6.03 -2.05 -2.01
C TYR A 98 -4.93 -1.25 -2.73
N GLY A 99 -4.58 -1.62 -3.96
CA GLY A 99 -3.65 -0.84 -4.77
C GLY A 99 -2.90 -1.61 -5.84
N LEU A 100 -1.77 -1.04 -6.27
CA LEU A 100 -0.87 -1.57 -7.28
C LEU A 100 0.10 -2.57 -6.66
N ARG A 101 0.24 -3.73 -7.28
CA ARG A 101 1.11 -4.79 -6.79
C ARG A 101 1.74 -5.63 -7.90
N ASP A 102 2.84 -6.26 -7.53
CA ASP A 102 3.41 -7.39 -8.24
C ASP A 102 2.96 -8.70 -7.54
N PRO A 103 3.34 -9.89 -8.05
CA PRO A 103 2.95 -11.17 -7.44
C PRO A 103 3.35 -11.33 -5.96
N LYS A 104 4.40 -10.64 -5.50
CA LYS A 104 4.98 -10.78 -4.17
C LYS A 104 4.62 -9.65 -3.21
N ARG A 105 4.26 -8.46 -3.71
CA ARG A 105 4.17 -7.27 -2.87
C ARG A 105 3.30 -6.16 -3.45
N TYR A 106 2.72 -5.37 -2.56
CA TYR A 106 2.16 -4.06 -2.91
C TYR A 106 3.29 -3.03 -3.09
N LEU A 107 3.27 -2.37 -4.24
CA LEU A 107 4.20 -1.30 -4.60
C LEU A 107 3.65 0.07 -4.17
N LEU A 108 2.35 0.26 -4.33
CA LEU A 108 1.60 1.45 -3.91
C LEU A 108 0.26 0.98 -3.34
N ARG A 109 -0.06 1.40 -2.11
CA ARG A 109 -1.27 0.96 -1.41
C ARG A 109 -2.01 2.14 -0.82
N GLY A 110 -3.33 2.15 -0.97
CA GLY A 110 -4.20 3.15 -0.39
C GLY A 110 -4.39 2.96 1.12
N PRO A 111 -4.75 4.03 1.85
CA PRO A 111 -4.95 5.41 1.38
C PRO A 111 -3.64 6.13 0.99
N LEU A 112 -3.71 6.96 -0.05
CA LEU A 112 -2.58 7.75 -0.57
C LEU A 112 -2.30 8.98 0.30
N LYS A 113 -1.85 8.74 1.53
CA LYS A 113 -1.57 9.77 2.54
C LYS A 113 -0.20 9.53 3.17
N GLU A 114 0.53 10.62 3.39
CA GLU A 114 1.79 10.58 4.14
C GLU A 114 1.63 9.85 5.49
N GLY A 115 2.61 9.00 5.81
CA GLY A 115 2.62 8.16 7.00
C GLY A 115 1.90 6.83 6.84
N HIS A 116 1.04 6.64 5.82
CA HIS A 116 0.43 5.34 5.56
C HIS A 116 1.51 4.28 5.29
N SER A 117 1.38 3.11 5.92
CA SER A 117 2.44 2.09 5.92
C SER A 117 1.89 0.68 5.84
N TRP A 118 2.65 -0.20 5.20
CA TRP A 118 2.34 -1.63 5.12
C TRP A 118 3.62 -2.47 5.16
N THR A 119 3.47 -3.77 5.30
CA THR A 119 4.58 -4.73 5.30
C THR A 119 4.33 -5.77 4.22
N ASN A 120 5.36 -6.05 3.43
CA ASN A 120 5.37 -7.14 2.46
C ASN A 120 6.33 -8.23 2.93
N VAL A 121 5.84 -9.47 3.05
CA VAL A 121 6.68 -10.65 3.34
C VAL A 121 7.01 -11.31 2.01
N VAL A 122 8.19 -10.99 1.48
CA VAL A 122 8.61 -11.41 0.12
C VAL A 122 9.24 -12.81 0.15
N SER A 123 9.81 -13.21 1.28
CA SER A 123 10.28 -14.57 1.58
C SER A 123 10.38 -14.78 3.09
N VAL A 124 10.71 -16.02 3.51
CA VAL A 124 10.99 -16.34 4.92
C VAL A 124 12.11 -15.50 5.56
N SER A 125 13.01 -14.96 4.73
CA SER A 125 14.15 -14.15 5.17
C SER A 125 14.05 -12.68 4.78
N SER A 126 12.99 -12.27 4.08
CA SER A 126 12.87 -10.92 3.53
C SER A 126 11.50 -10.32 3.85
N THR A 127 11.50 -9.37 4.77
CA THR A 127 10.33 -8.58 5.14
C THR A 127 10.62 -7.12 4.86
N GLU A 128 9.88 -6.55 3.92
CA GLU A 128 10.03 -5.17 3.49
C GLU A 128 8.98 -4.29 4.19
N ARG A 129 9.41 -3.18 4.78
CA ARG A 129 8.54 -2.20 5.43
C ARG A 129 8.35 -0.98 4.53
N TYR A 130 7.12 -0.71 4.15
CA TYR A 130 6.76 0.36 3.23
C TYR A 130 6.09 1.51 3.98
N ARG A 131 6.33 2.74 3.53
CA ARG A 131 5.63 3.95 4.00
C ARG A 131 5.52 4.97 2.88
N ILE A 132 4.37 5.64 2.78
CA ILE A 132 4.24 6.87 2.00
C ILE A 132 4.94 8.00 2.75
N VAL A 133 6.05 8.49 2.20
CA VAL A 133 6.87 9.54 2.81
C VAL A 133 6.52 10.94 2.29
N GLN A 134 5.81 11.02 1.17
CA GLN A 134 5.30 12.27 0.60
C GLN A 134 4.05 11.97 -0.23
N ALA A 135 3.02 12.83 -0.15
CA ALA A 135 1.84 12.77 -1.01
C ALA A 135 1.36 14.18 -1.36
N GLY A 136 1.08 14.43 -2.64
CA GLY A 136 0.45 15.67 -3.11
C GLY A 136 1.41 16.77 -3.57
N GLU A 137 2.72 16.63 -3.33
CA GLU A 137 3.72 17.58 -3.83
C GLU A 137 4.11 17.30 -5.29
N SER A 138 4.68 18.30 -5.97
CA SER A 138 5.17 18.11 -7.35
C SER A 138 6.51 17.39 -7.37
N CYS A 139 6.74 16.58 -8.41
CA CYS A 139 8.03 15.92 -8.64
C CYS A 139 8.55 16.21 -10.06
N GLN A 140 9.87 16.20 -10.24
CA GLN A 140 10.53 16.48 -11.52
C GLN A 140 11.37 15.28 -11.96
N THR A 141 11.33 14.97 -13.26
CA THR A 141 12.23 14.03 -13.93
C THR A 141 12.74 14.64 -15.25
N LEU A 142 13.49 13.85 -16.03
CA LEU A 142 13.91 14.23 -17.38
C LEU A 142 12.73 14.34 -18.37
N ALA A 143 11.61 13.67 -18.07
CA ALA A 143 10.41 13.70 -18.91
C ALA A 143 9.50 14.91 -18.61
N GLY A 144 9.72 15.63 -17.50
CA GLY A 144 8.95 16.83 -17.16
C GLY A 144 8.74 17.02 -15.66
N THR A 145 7.79 17.90 -15.32
CA THR A 145 7.32 18.14 -13.95
C THR A 145 5.89 17.65 -13.83
N PHE A 146 5.60 16.91 -12.76
CA PHE A 146 4.31 16.29 -12.50
C PHE A 146 3.74 16.82 -11.18
N PRO A 147 2.47 17.27 -11.16
CA PRO A 147 1.82 17.67 -9.92
C PRO A 147 1.35 16.44 -9.13
N ARG A 148 1.15 16.61 -7.82
CA ARG A 148 0.52 15.61 -6.93
C ARG A 148 1.18 14.23 -6.93
N CYS A 149 2.51 14.16 -6.95
CA CYS A 149 3.21 12.89 -6.85
C CYS A 149 3.06 12.24 -5.47
N VAL A 150 3.21 10.92 -5.44
CA VAL A 150 3.30 10.11 -4.22
C VAL A 150 4.64 9.42 -4.17
N GLN A 151 5.35 9.54 -3.05
CA GLN A 151 6.62 8.88 -2.81
C GLN A 151 6.47 7.80 -1.74
N VAL A 152 6.94 6.59 -2.06
CA VAL A 152 6.90 5.41 -1.20
C VAL A 152 8.32 4.97 -0.90
N GLU A 153 8.68 4.93 0.38
CA GLU A 153 9.93 4.33 0.83
C GLU A 153 9.69 2.89 1.28
N ALA A 154 10.49 1.96 0.77
CA ALA A 154 10.53 0.57 1.18
C ALA A 154 11.90 0.24 1.80
N ARG A 155 11.90 -0.24 3.04
CA ARG A 155 13.11 -0.63 3.77
C ARG A 155 13.19 -2.15 3.91
N ASN A 156 14.30 -2.73 3.49
CA ASN A 156 14.59 -4.15 3.65
C ASN A 156 15.93 -4.36 4.36
N ARG A 157 15.91 -5.04 5.49
CA ARG A 157 17.14 -5.33 6.24
C ARG A 157 17.94 -6.40 5.50
N MET A 158 19.18 -6.10 5.14
CA MET A 158 20.07 -7.07 4.49
C MET A 158 20.80 -7.92 5.54
N ASP A 159 21.37 -7.27 6.56
CA ASP A 159 22.04 -7.92 7.68
C ASP A 159 21.99 -7.04 8.96
N ALA A 160 22.90 -7.26 9.92
CA ALA A 160 22.95 -6.48 11.16
C ALA A 160 23.46 -5.04 11.01
N LYS A 161 24.07 -4.69 9.88
CA LYS A 161 24.76 -3.43 9.64
C LYS A 161 24.25 -2.68 8.40
N ALA A 162 23.51 -3.35 7.53
CA ALA A 162 23.03 -2.78 6.27
C ALA A 162 21.51 -2.91 6.08
N THR A 163 20.89 -1.83 5.60
CA THR A 163 19.50 -1.78 5.15
C THR A 163 19.44 -1.26 3.72
N MET A 164 18.78 -2.00 2.83
CA MET A 164 18.41 -1.48 1.51
C MET A 164 17.18 -0.57 1.67
N VAL A 165 17.26 0.64 1.14
CA VAL A 165 16.15 1.59 1.08
C VAL A 165 15.84 1.83 -0.39
N ASN A 166 14.60 1.57 -0.78
CA ASN A 166 14.09 1.77 -2.14
C ASN A 166 12.97 2.80 -2.10
N THR A 167 13.16 3.93 -2.77
CA THR A 167 12.20 5.02 -2.85
C THR A 167 11.59 5.06 -4.24
N MET A 168 10.29 4.77 -4.35
CA MET A 168 9.52 4.81 -5.59
C MET A 168 8.66 6.06 -5.61
N THR A 169 8.70 6.80 -6.72
CA THR A 169 7.87 7.99 -6.92
C THR A 169 6.87 7.73 -8.05
N PHE A 170 5.60 8.02 -7.80
CA PHE A 170 4.50 7.84 -8.74
C PHE A 170 3.87 9.19 -9.07
N ALA A 171 3.55 9.41 -10.34
CA ALA A 171 2.83 10.58 -10.81
C ALA A 171 1.44 10.19 -11.35
N PRO A 172 0.39 10.97 -11.03
CA PRO A 172 -0.96 10.71 -11.51
C PRO A 172 -1.03 10.86 -13.04
N GLY A 173 -1.78 9.97 -13.68
CA GLY A 173 -1.94 9.90 -15.12
C GLY A 173 -0.66 9.51 -15.86
N VAL A 174 0.39 9.07 -15.16
CA VAL A 174 1.67 8.68 -15.76
C VAL A 174 2.08 7.30 -15.30
N GLY A 175 2.26 7.07 -14.01
CA GLY A 175 2.89 5.84 -13.51
C GLY A 175 4.04 6.11 -12.58
N MET A 176 4.91 5.11 -12.44
CA MET A 176 6.17 5.26 -11.72
C MET A 176 7.11 6.16 -12.53
N VAL A 177 7.60 7.24 -11.93
CA VAL A 177 8.45 8.22 -12.60
C VAL A 177 9.91 8.16 -12.11
N ARG A 178 10.14 7.61 -10.92
CA ARG A 178 11.48 7.43 -10.36
C ARG A 178 11.56 6.24 -9.40
N ILE A 179 12.68 5.54 -9.42
CA ILE A 179 13.12 4.60 -8.38
C ILE A 179 14.54 4.99 -7.94
N GLU A 180 14.75 5.16 -6.65
CA GLU A 180 16.06 5.39 -6.05
C GLU A 180 16.35 4.30 -5.04
N THR A 181 17.47 3.60 -5.21
CA THR A 181 17.95 2.61 -4.25
C THR A 181 19.24 3.09 -3.60
N VAL A 182 19.26 3.04 -2.27
CA VAL A 182 20.43 3.36 -1.45
C VAL A 182 20.64 2.25 -0.43
N VAL A 183 21.90 1.95 -0.12
CA VAL A 183 22.25 1.12 1.03
C VAL A 183 22.59 2.04 2.18
N GLU A 184 21.83 1.95 3.26
CA GLU A 184 22.18 2.55 4.54
C GLU A 184 23.10 1.58 5.29
N ALA A 185 24.37 1.96 5.46
CA ALA A 185 25.36 1.18 6.18
C ALA A 185 26.30 2.09 6.97
N ASN A 186 26.57 1.76 8.24
CA ASN A 186 27.46 2.52 9.12
C ASN A 186 27.11 4.02 9.22
N GLY A 187 25.82 4.37 9.18
CA GLY A 187 25.35 5.75 9.22
C GLY A 187 25.55 6.53 7.91
N GLN A 188 25.97 5.87 6.83
CA GLN A 188 26.13 6.45 5.50
C GLN A 188 25.07 5.91 4.55
N LEU A 189 24.58 6.76 3.66
CA LEU A 189 23.74 6.38 2.52
C LEU A 189 24.64 6.21 1.29
N VAL A 190 24.70 5.00 0.76
CA VAL A 190 25.48 4.66 -0.43
C VAL A 190 24.53 4.45 -1.61
N PRO A 191 24.45 5.38 -2.57
CA PRO A 191 23.60 5.22 -3.76
C PRO A 191 23.96 3.95 -4.53
N GLN A 192 22.93 3.22 -4.97
CA GLN A 192 23.09 2.01 -5.77
C GLN A 192 22.56 2.22 -7.18
N THR A 193 21.30 2.64 -7.31
CA THR A 193 20.63 2.75 -8.60
C THR A 193 19.59 3.88 -8.58
N LEU A 194 19.48 4.58 -9.70
CA LEU A 194 18.47 5.56 -10.05
C LEU A 194 17.88 5.12 -11.39
N LEU A 195 16.59 4.87 -11.39
CA LEU A 195 15.76 4.73 -12.58
C LEU A 195 14.90 5.97 -12.67
N GLU A 196 15.00 6.73 -13.76
CA GLU A 196 14.34 8.04 -13.91
C GLU A 196 13.65 8.13 -15.26
N LEU A 197 12.37 8.53 -15.26
CA LEU A 197 11.56 8.60 -16.46
C LEU A 197 12.10 9.66 -17.43
N THR A 198 12.29 9.27 -18.68
CA THR A 198 12.71 10.14 -19.79
C THR A 198 11.59 10.35 -20.81
N ALA A 199 10.73 9.34 -21.03
CA ALA A 199 9.57 9.45 -21.90
C ALA A 199 8.47 8.45 -21.51
N TRP A 200 7.23 8.74 -21.88
CA TRP A 200 6.13 7.79 -21.72
C TRP A 200 5.10 7.97 -22.84
N GLN A 201 4.37 6.90 -23.10
CA GLN A 201 3.25 6.88 -24.04
C GLN A 201 2.14 6.04 -23.45
N LEU A 202 1.00 6.67 -23.17
CA LEU A 202 -0.21 5.98 -22.75
C LEU A 202 -1.18 5.88 -23.93
N ARG A 203 -1.95 4.80 -23.97
CA ARG A 203 -3.06 4.66 -24.90
C ARG A 203 -4.21 5.59 -24.48
N ASP A 204 -4.90 6.14 -25.47
CA ASP A 204 -6.11 6.92 -25.25
C ASP A 204 -7.14 6.10 -24.46
N GLY A 205 -7.75 6.71 -23.45
CA GLY A 205 -8.67 6.02 -22.54
C GLY A 205 -8.01 5.34 -21.33
N ALA A 206 -6.69 5.44 -21.15
CA ALA A 206 -6.00 4.98 -19.94
C ALA A 206 -6.15 5.94 -18.73
N ALA A 207 -7.00 6.97 -18.83
CA ALA A 207 -7.46 7.69 -17.65
C ALA A 207 -8.33 6.75 -16.81
N PRO A 208 -8.27 6.80 -15.46
CA PRO A 208 -9.25 6.08 -14.65
C PRO A 208 -10.66 6.51 -15.10
N PRO A 209 -11.62 5.59 -15.21
CA PRO A 209 -12.99 5.97 -15.53
C PRO A 209 -13.42 7.01 -14.50
N SER A 210 -13.75 8.22 -14.99
CA SER A 210 -14.50 9.18 -14.21
C SER A 210 -15.80 8.49 -13.82
N GLY A 211 -15.95 8.20 -12.53
CA GLY A 211 -17.21 7.72 -11.97
C GLY A 211 -18.37 8.66 -12.27
#